data_AF-A0A2D8LJ32-F1
#
_entry.id   AF-A0A2D8LJ32-F1
#
_cell.length_a   1.000
_cell.length_b   1.000
_cell.length_c   1.000
_cell.angle_alpha   90.00
_cell.angle_beta   90.00
_cell.angle_gamma   90.00
#
_symmetry.space_group_name_H-M   'P 1'
#
loop_
_entity.id
_entity.type
_entity.pdbx_description
1 polymer ?
#
loop_
_entity_poly.entity_id
_entity_poly.type
_entity_poly.pdbx_seq_one_letter_code
_entity_poly.pdbx_strand_id
1 'polypeptide(L)'
;MPEFMGVICGFLAISLVGYLGYLMSIEPLMEVGDYIQLLVLIIIASTLVFSLHVHRQKEKLDESQIYLESSINLINKAYDVLNSQGNGLTSDRISWVTAARLLTRSGFIASKISLPSHKIIFESEHDFQRHKFGNLLKLDGKPLPVEFFFGTDHLAGDIGRSALSTISVSGTQWIPVRILATVYRFKSFPGGYEDPLETSSEFNNNELERLWLFDDKGAYDYILFRKMFIPAGKDIFYSDGEDKPRKVSQEEINTLVPNLSGLDFE
;
A
#
# COMPACT_ATOMS: atom_id res chain seq x y z
N MET A 1 24.89 6.90 -5.13
CA MET A 1 25.90 5.81 -5.27
C MET A 1 26.42 5.64 -6.70
N PRO A 2 25.59 5.49 -7.76
CA PRO A 2 26.11 5.29 -9.13
C PRO A 2 26.92 6.49 -9.65
N GLU A 3 26.54 7.71 -9.27
CA GLU A 3 27.27 8.94 -9.65
C GLU A 3 28.71 8.96 -9.10
N PHE A 4 28.90 8.55 -7.85
CA PHE A 4 30.22 8.52 -7.20
C PHE A 4 31.13 7.47 -7.85
N MET A 5 30.55 6.34 -8.25
CA MET A 5 31.29 5.26 -8.92
C MET A 5 31.71 5.66 -10.34
N GLY A 6 30.88 6.44 -11.04
CA GLY A 6 31.23 7.03 -12.34
C GLY A 6 32.42 7.98 -12.23
N VAL A 7 32.46 8.83 -11.20
CA VAL A 7 33.58 9.75 -10.94
C VAL A 7 34.88 8.98 -10.66
N ILE A 8 34.83 7.94 -9.83
CA ILE A 8 36.00 7.10 -9.52
C ILE A 8 36.52 6.38 -10.78
N CYS A 9 35.64 5.80 -11.59
CA CYS A 9 36.03 5.20 -12.87
C CYS A 9 36.69 6.23 -13.81
N GLY A 10 36.17 7.45 -13.86
CA GLY A 10 36.76 8.55 -14.63
C GLY A 10 38.19 8.87 -14.18
N PHE A 11 38.43 9.01 -12.88
CA PHE A 11 39.77 9.26 -12.33
C PHE A 11 40.75 8.11 -12.58
N LEU A 12 40.29 6.86 -12.46
CA LEU A 12 41.09 5.68 -12.76
C LEU A 12 41.47 5.61 -14.25
N ALA A 13 40.53 5.92 -15.15
CA ALA A 13 40.80 5.96 -16.59
C ALA A 13 41.83 7.05 -16.94
N ILE A 14 41.69 8.25 -16.37
CA ILE A 14 42.65 9.35 -16.58
C ILE A 14 44.03 8.97 -16.03
N SER A 15 44.10 8.37 -14.82
CA SER A 15 45.37 7.91 -14.24
C SER A 15 46.03 6.81 -15.07
N LEU A 16 45.25 5.87 -15.61
CA LEU A 16 45.75 4.81 -16.47
C LEU A 16 46.32 5.38 -17.78
N VAL A 17 45.61 6.33 -18.41
CA VAL A 17 46.09 7.00 -19.62
C VAL A 17 47.38 7.78 -19.33
N GLY A 18 47.44 8.51 -18.21
CA GLY A 18 48.66 9.21 -17.78
C GLY A 18 49.84 8.27 -17.52
N TYR A 19 49.59 7.12 -16.87
CA TYR A 19 50.60 6.10 -16.60
C TYR A 19 51.12 5.44 -17.89
N LEU A 20 50.23 5.11 -18.83
CA LEU A 20 50.63 4.57 -20.14
C LEU A 20 51.43 5.60 -20.94
N GLY A 21 51.03 6.88 -20.93
CA GLY A 21 51.79 7.96 -21.55
C GLY A 21 53.17 8.14 -20.94
N TYR A 22 53.29 8.02 -19.61
CA TYR A 22 54.58 8.04 -18.91
C TYR A 22 55.48 6.86 -19.31
N LEU A 23 54.93 5.65 -19.39
CA LEU A 23 55.65 4.45 -19.84
C LEU A 23 56.16 4.58 -21.28
N MET A 24 55.41 5.23 -22.17
CA MET A 24 55.86 5.51 -23.53
C MET A 24 57.03 6.51 -23.61
N SER A 25 57.23 7.32 -22.57
CA SER A 25 58.30 8.34 -22.51
C SER A 25 59.63 7.80 -21.99
N ILE A 26 59.63 6.66 -21.30
CA ILE A 26 60.85 5.97 -20.85
C ILE A 26 61.18 4.94 -21.93
N GLU A 27 62.47 4.81 -22.29
CA GLU A 27 62.99 3.99 -23.41
C GLU A 27 62.09 2.78 -23.77
N PRO A 28 61.62 2.69 -25.03
CA PRO A 28 60.55 1.77 -25.39
C PRO A 28 61.02 0.32 -25.29
N LEU A 29 60.62 -0.35 -24.21
CA LEU A 29 60.81 -1.79 -24.00
C LEU A 29 59.86 -2.65 -24.87
N MET A 30 58.80 -2.07 -25.43
CA MET A 30 57.79 -2.74 -26.26
C MET A 30 57.38 -1.86 -27.46
N GLU A 31 56.85 -2.47 -28.52
CA GLU A 31 56.33 -1.74 -29.67
C GLU A 31 55.04 -0.99 -29.30
N VAL A 32 54.83 0.19 -29.90
CA VAL A 32 53.63 1.04 -29.65
C VAL A 32 52.32 0.28 -29.90
N GLY A 33 52.33 -0.68 -30.82
CA GLY A 33 51.18 -1.54 -31.11
C GLY A 33 50.70 -2.34 -29.90
N ASP A 34 51.61 -2.86 -29.07
CA ASP A 34 51.27 -3.67 -27.89
C ASP A 34 50.56 -2.85 -26.82
N TYR A 35 50.97 -1.60 -26.63
CA TYR A 35 50.32 -0.68 -25.69
C TYR A 35 48.88 -0.34 -26.12
N ILE A 36 48.67 -0.11 -27.42
CA ILE A 36 47.32 0.13 -27.97
C ILE A 36 46.46 -1.11 -27.76
N GLN A 37 46.99 -2.30 -28.06
CA GLN A 37 46.26 -3.56 -27.88
C GLN A 37 45.89 -3.80 -26.41
N LEU A 38 46.79 -3.51 -25.48
CA LEU A 38 46.53 -3.63 -24.03
C LEU A 38 45.45 -2.66 -23.56
N LEU A 39 45.47 -1.41 -24.04
CA LEU A 39 44.45 -0.41 -23.72
C LEU A 39 43.08 -0.85 -24.24
N VAL A 40 43.00 -1.33 -25.49
CA VAL A 40 41.76 -1.86 -26.07
C VAL A 40 41.25 -3.06 -25.25
N LEU A 41 42.12 -3.97 -24.83
CA LEU A 41 41.74 -5.11 -24.00
C LEU A 41 41.14 -4.67 -22.65
N ILE A 42 41.73 -3.66 -22.00
CA ILE A 42 41.22 -3.11 -20.74
C ILE A 42 39.83 -2.47 -20.93
N ILE A 43 39.61 -1.73 -22.01
CA ILE A 43 38.30 -1.14 -22.32
C ILE A 43 37.25 -2.23 -22.53
N ILE A 44 37.58 -3.26 -23.32
CA ILE A 44 36.67 -4.39 -23.57
C ILE A 44 36.34 -5.11 -22.26
N ALA A 45 37.35 -5.42 -21.44
CA ALA A 45 37.16 -6.08 -20.16
C ALA A 45 36.29 -5.24 -19.20
N SER A 46 36.55 -3.94 -19.13
CA SER A 46 35.79 -3.00 -18.28
C SER A 46 34.33 -2.89 -18.73
N THR A 47 34.11 -2.79 -20.04
CA THR A 47 32.76 -2.74 -20.63
C THR A 47 31.98 -4.02 -20.34
N LEU A 48 32.63 -5.18 -20.42
CA LEU A 48 32.03 -6.47 -20.10
C LEU A 48 31.64 -6.56 -18.62
N VAL A 49 32.53 -6.16 -17.70
CA VAL A 49 32.23 -6.14 -16.26
C VAL A 49 31.07 -5.19 -15.95
N PHE A 50 31.05 -4.00 -16.53
CA PHE A 50 29.96 -3.04 -16.36
C PHE A 50 28.64 -3.57 -16.91
N SER A 51 28.66 -4.17 -18.11
CA SER A 51 27.50 -4.79 -18.73
C SER A 51 26.90 -5.90 -17.86
N LEU A 52 27.76 -6.78 -17.30
CA LEU A 52 27.32 -7.81 -16.35
C LEU A 52 26.73 -7.21 -15.07
N HIS A 53 27.30 -6.11 -14.57
CA HIS A 53 26.77 -5.42 -13.39
C HIS A 53 25.38 -4.83 -13.65
N VAL A 54 25.20 -4.11 -14.76
CA VAL A 54 23.92 -3.55 -15.17
C VAL A 54 22.89 -4.65 -15.41
N HIS A 55 23.29 -5.74 -16.07
CA HIS A 55 22.41 -6.88 -16.32
C HIS A 55 21.90 -7.50 -15.01
N ARG A 56 22.79 -7.70 -14.03
CA ARG A 56 22.41 -8.19 -12.70
C ARG A 56 21.48 -7.24 -11.94
N GLN A 57 21.67 -5.93 -12.06
CA GLN A 57 20.74 -4.97 -11.44
C GLN A 57 19.38 -5.03 -12.09
N LYS A 58 19.33 -5.11 -13.43
CA LYS A 58 18.10 -5.24 -14.19
C LYS A 58 17.36 -6.54 -13.84
N GLU A 59 18.07 -7.66 -13.75
CA GLU A 59 17.51 -8.95 -13.38
C GLU A 59 16.83 -8.90 -11.99
N LYS A 60 17.45 -8.25 -11.00
CA LYS A 60 16.83 -8.04 -9.68
C LYS A 60 15.57 -7.17 -9.75
N LEU A 61 15.59 -6.15 -10.61
CA LEU A 61 14.45 -5.27 -10.85
C LEU A 61 13.27 -6.04 -11.45
N ASP A 62 13.55 -6.78 -12.52
CA ASP A 62 12.59 -7.59 -13.25
C ASP A 62 12.02 -8.70 -12.34
N GLU A 63 12.87 -9.42 -11.60
CA GLU A 63 12.44 -10.46 -10.65
C GLU A 63 11.51 -9.89 -9.57
N SER A 64 11.91 -8.77 -8.97
CA SER A 64 11.10 -8.11 -7.94
C SER A 64 9.76 -7.61 -8.49
N GLN A 65 9.73 -7.15 -9.74
CA GLN A 65 8.51 -6.71 -10.40
C GLN A 65 7.56 -7.89 -10.67
N ILE A 66 8.09 -9.02 -11.14
CA ILE A 66 7.30 -10.24 -11.37
C ILE A 66 6.62 -10.70 -10.07
N TYR A 67 7.32 -10.67 -8.94
CA TYR A 67 6.72 -11.01 -7.64
C TYR A 67 5.64 -10.01 -7.22
N LEU A 68 5.87 -8.72 -7.40
CA LEU A 68 4.88 -7.66 -7.14
C LEU A 68 3.59 -7.91 -7.93
N GLU A 69 3.70 -7.98 -9.26
CA GLU A 69 2.54 -8.18 -10.14
C GLU A 69 1.81 -9.49 -9.85
N SER A 70 2.55 -10.57 -9.63
CA SER A 70 1.98 -11.88 -9.32
C SER A 70 1.21 -11.85 -7.99
N SER A 71 1.75 -11.20 -6.96
CA SER A 71 1.11 -11.09 -5.65
C SER A 71 -0.21 -10.31 -5.72
N ILE A 72 -0.22 -9.15 -6.39
CA ILE A 72 -1.41 -8.31 -6.60
C ILE A 72 -2.46 -9.07 -7.42
N ASN A 73 -2.05 -9.74 -8.50
CA ASN A 73 -2.94 -10.54 -9.34
C ASN A 73 -3.64 -11.65 -8.53
N LEU A 74 -2.93 -12.34 -7.63
CA LEU A 74 -3.55 -13.35 -6.77
C LEU A 74 -4.56 -12.74 -5.79
N ILE A 75 -4.32 -11.54 -5.26
CA ILE A 75 -5.28 -10.83 -4.40
C ILE A 75 -6.54 -10.46 -5.20
N ASN A 76 -6.38 -9.90 -6.40
CA ASN A 76 -7.50 -9.57 -7.28
C ASN A 76 -8.33 -10.81 -7.63
N LYS A 77 -7.68 -11.92 -8.00
CA LYS A 77 -8.37 -13.21 -8.24
C LYS A 77 -9.11 -13.70 -7.00
N ALA A 78 -8.54 -13.53 -5.80
CA ALA A 78 -9.22 -13.90 -4.57
C ALA A 78 -10.48 -13.07 -4.34
N TYR A 79 -10.42 -11.77 -4.64
CA TYR A 79 -11.57 -10.86 -4.60
C TYR A 79 -12.64 -11.30 -5.61
N ASP A 80 -12.27 -11.54 -6.87
CA ASP A 80 -13.20 -11.90 -7.94
C ASP A 80 -13.91 -13.23 -7.69
N VAL A 81 -13.18 -14.21 -7.12
CA VAL A 81 -13.74 -15.50 -6.70
C VAL A 81 -14.80 -15.31 -5.60
N LEU A 82 -14.55 -14.44 -4.62
CA LEU A 82 -15.53 -14.15 -3.58
C LEU A 82 -16.70 -13.30 -4.08
N ASN A 83 -16.44 -12.36 -4.99
CA ASN A 83 -17.45 -11.48 -5.56
C ASN A 83 -18.27 -12.14 -6.69
N SER A 84 -18.13 -13.44 -6.90
CA SER A 84 -18.82 -14.21 -7.94
C SER A 84 -18.85 -13.49 -9.30
N GLN A 85 -17.71 -12.91 -9.71
CA GLN A 85 -17.56 -12.11 -10.94
C GLN A 85 -18.50 -10.89 -11.07
N GLY A 86 -18.85 -10.24 -9.95
CA GLY A 86 -19.66 -9.02 -9.92
C GLY A 86 -21.11 -9.22 -9.47
N ASN A 87 -21.52 -10.47 -9.21
CA ASN A 87 -22.87 -10.78 -8.72
C ASN A 87 -23.01 -10.65 -7.18
N GLY A 88 -21.98 -10.14 -6.51
CA GLY A 88 -21.95 -10.00 -5.06
C GLY A 88 -21.24 -11.16 -4.37
N LEU A 89 -21.18 -11.06 -3.04
CA LEU A 89 -20.44 -12.02 -2.22
C LEU A 89 -21.11 -13.42 -2.24
N THR A 90 -20.36 -14.43 -2.67
CA THR A 90 -20.82 -15.82 -2.68
C THR A 90 -20.68 -16.52 -1.32
N SER A 91 -21.67 -17.32 -0.94
CA SER A 91 -21.63 -18.22 0.22
C SER A 91 -20.96 -19.57 -0.06
N ASP A 92 -20.53 -19.81 -1.31
CA ASP A 92 -19.93 -21.07 -1.72
C ASP A 92 -18.60 -21.37 -1.01
N ARG A 93 -18.57 -22.50 -0.31
CA ARG A 93 -17.40 -22.99 0.42
C ARG A 93 -16.16 -23.11 -0.46
N ILE A 94 -16.31 -23.59 -1.70
CA ILE A 94 -15.16 -23.82 -2.59
C ILE A 94 -14.51 -22.49 -2.97
N SER A 95 -15.31 -21.48 -3.26
CA SER A 95 -14.89 -20.11 -3.55
C SER A 95 -14.13 -19.52 -2.37
N TRP A 96 -14.64 -19.66 -1.14
CA TRP A 96 -13.94 -19.20 0.06
C TRP A 96 -12.61 -19.90 0.31
N VAL A 97 -12.57 -21.22 0.16
CA VAL A 97 -11.32 -21.99 0.29
C VAL A 97 -10.30 -21.55 -0.76
N THR A 98 -10.76 -21.33 -1.99
CA THR A 98 -9.91 -20.89 -3.11
C THR A 98 -9.36 -19.50 -2.85
N ALA A 99 -10.21 -18.54 -2.45
CA ALA A 99 -9.79 -17.19 -2.09
C ALA A 99 -8.76 -17.19 -0.96
N ALA A 100 -9.00 -17.93 0.13
CA ALA A 100 -8.03 -18.02 1.23
C ALA A 100 -6.67 -18.60 0.79
N ARG A 101 -6.67 -19.60 -0.10
CA ARG A 101 -5.42 -20.13 -0.68
C ARG A 101 -4.70 -19.11 -1.54
N LEU A 102 -5.43 -18.35 -2.36
CA LEU A 102 -4.87 -17.28 -3.19
C LEU A 102 -4.24 -16.18 -2.32
N LEU A 103 -4.93 -15.73 -1.26
CA LEU A 103 -4.41 -14.75 -0.30
C LEU A 103 -3.18 -15.26 0.47
N THR A 104 -3.18 -16.53 0.87
CA THR A 104 -2.01 -17.12 1.56
C THR A 104 -0.81 -17.18 0.61
N ARG A 105 -1.03 -17.54 -0.66
CA ARG A 105 0.03 -17.59 -1.67
C ARG A 105 0.51 -16.20 -2.06
N SER A 106 -0.37 -15.21 -2.16
CA SER A 106 0.03 -13.84 -2.46
C SER A 106 0.95 -13.29 -1.37
N GLY A 107 0.65 -13.52 -0.09
CA GLY A 107 1.54 -13.15 1.01
C GLY A 107 2.91 -13.82 0.94
N PHE A 108 2.96 -15.10 0.55
CA PHE A 108 4.23 -15.81 0.33
C PHE A 108 5.03 -15.28 -0.86
N ILE A 109 4.38 -14.86 -1.95
CA ILE A 109 5.08 -14.25 -3.09
C ILE A 109 5.54 -12.83 -2.75
N ALA A 110 4.70 -12.05 -2.05
CA ALA A 110 5.02 -10.70 -1.62
C ALA A 110 6.26 -10.65 -0.71
N SER A 111 6.47 -11.67 0.14
CA SER A 111 7.68 -11.75 0.97
C SER A 111 8.97 -11.92 0.19
N LYS A 112 8.90 -12.26 -1.11
CA LYS A 112 10.05 -12.36 -2.03
C LYS A 112 10.37 -11.06 -2.77
N ILE A 113 9.52 -10.04 -2.65
CA ILE A 113 9.79 -8.72 -3.24
C ILE A 113 11.06 -8.17 -2.59
N SER A 114 12.10 -7.94 -3.39
CA SER A 114 13.42 -7.55 -2.89
C SER A 114 13.60 -6.04 -2.84
N LEU A 115 13.00 -5.31 -3.79
CA LEU A 115 13.16 -3.86 -3.90
C LEU A 115 12.24 -3.09 -2.96
N PRO A 116 12.76 -2.14 -2.16
CA PRO A 116 11.95 -1.32 -1.25
C PRO A 116 10.83 -0.55 -1.96
N SER A 117 11.10 0.02 -3.14
CA SER A 117 10.08 0.74 -3.92
C SER A 117 8.90 -0.15 -4.29
N HIS A 118 9.16 -1.40 -4.68
CA HIS A 118 8.10 -2.37 -4.99
C HIS A 118 7.35 -2.83 -3.74
N LYS A 119 7.99 -2.89 -2.57
CA LYS A 119 7.30 -3.18 -1.30
C LYS A 119 6.30 -2.08 -0.94
N ILE A 120 6.70 -0.82 -1.07
CA ILE A 120 5.81 0.33 -0.83
C ILE A 120 4.61 0.28 -1.78
N ILE A 121 4.84 -0.01 -3.07
CA ILE A 121 3.75 -0.16 -4.04
C ILE A 121 2.82 -1.31 -3.64
N PHE A 122 3.38 -2.45 -3.22
CA PHE A 122 2.61 -3.59 -2.74
C PHE A 122 1.76 -3.23 -1.51
N GLU A 123 2.33 -2.51 -0.53
CA GLU A 123 1.63 -2.10 0.69
C GLU A 123 0.45 -1.18 0.38
N SER A 124 0.65 -0.15 -0.45
CA SER A 124 -0.42 0.74 -0.90
C SER A 124 -1.55 -0.01 -1.61
N GLU A 125 -1.21 -0.94 -2.51
CA GLU A 125 -2.21 -1.76 -3.19
C GLU A 125 -2.90 -2.71 -2.21
N HIS A 126 -2.16 -3.28 -1.27
CA HIS A 126 -2.69 -4.16 -0.24
C HIS A 126 -3.72 -3.42 0.65
N ASP A 127 -3.48 -2.16 1.00
CA ASP A 127 -4.43 -1.32 1.76
C ASP A 127 -5.70 -1.00 0.97
N PHE A 128 -5.55 -0.66 -0.31
CA PHE A 128 -6.69 -0.49 -1.20
C PHE A 128 -7.54 -1.77 -1.26
N GLN A 129 -6.90 -2.93 -1.38
CA GLN A 129 -7.59 -4.22 -1.40
C GLN A 129 -8.22 -4.56 -0.04
N ARG A 130 -7.59 -4.22 1.10
CA ARG A 130 -8.21 -4.33 2.44
C ARG A 130 -9.55 -3.61 2.49
N HIS A 131 -9.61 -2.39 1.97
CA HIS A 131 -10.86 -1.62 1.90
C HIS A 131 -11.91 -2.31 1.02
N LYS A 132 -11.53 -2.78 -0.17
CA LYS A 132 -12.43 -3.52 -1.07
C LYS A 132 -13.00 -4.79 -0.42
N PHE A 133 -12.16 -5.63 0.18
CA PHE A 133 -12.62 -6.79 0.96
C PHE A 133 -13.47 -6.36 2.16
N GLY A 134 -13.13 -5.22 2.77
CA GLY A 134 -13.88 -4.57 3.84
C GLY A 134 -15.35 -4.35 3.50
N ASN A 135 -15.60 -3.83 2.30
CA ASN A 135 -16.92 -3.55 1.75
C ASN A 135 -17.61 -4.81 1.23
N LEU A 136 -16.88 -5.68 0.55
CA LEU A 136 -17.42 -6.95 0.04
C LEU A 136 -17.93 -7.86 1.16
N LEU A 137 -17.26 -7.88 2.31
CA LEU A 137 -17.63 -8.70 3.48
C LEU A 137 -18.70 -8.04 4.36
N LYS A 138 -19.60 -7.26 3.75
CA LYS A 138 -20.78 -6.67 4.38
C LYS A 138 -21.97 -6.85 3.44
N LEU A 139 -23.14 -7.12 4.00
CA LEU A 139 -24.41 -7.15 3.28
C LEU A 139 -25.20 -5.90 3.67
N ASP A 140 -25.49 -5.01 2.72
CA ASP A 140 -26.18 -3.73 2.95
C ASP A 140 -25.57 -2.90 4.10
N GLY A 141 -24.23 -2.86 4.16
CA GLY A 141 -23.49 -2.14 5.19
C GLY A 141 -23.43 -2.84 6.56
N LYS A 142 -24.12 -3.97 6.72
CA LYS A 142 -24.14 -4.76 7.97
C LYS A 142 -23.15 -5.93 7.90
N PRO A 143 -22.65 -6.41 9.05
CA PRO A 143 -21.88 -7.64 9.12
C PRO A 143 -22.65 -8.83 8.52
N LEU A 144 -21.92 -9.78 7.94
CA LEU A 144 -22.52 -10.99 7.39
C LEU A 144 -23.22 -11.80 8.50
N PRO A 145 -24.46 -12.26 8.29
CA PRO A 145 -25.17 -13.09 9.25
C PRO A 145 -24.51 -14.47 9.35
N VAL A 146 -24.67 -15.17 10.48
CA VAL A 146 -23.99 -16.46 10.73
C VAL A 146 -24.39 -17.53 9.71
N GLU A 147 -25.64 -17.47 9.28
CA GLU A 147 -26.29 -18.36 8.33
C GLU A 147 -25.57 -18.39 6.97
N PHE A 148 -25.04 -17.24 6.56
CA PHE A 148 -24.26 -17.10 5.34
C PHE A 148 -23.10 -18.10 5.29
N PHE A 149 -22.45 -18.37 6.43
CA PHE A 149 -21.31 -19.26 6.50
C PHE A 149 -21.64 -20.74 6.44
N PHE A 150 -22.93 -21.10 6.51
CA PHE A 150 -23.40 -22.46 6.27
C PHE A 150 -23.62 -22.76 4.78
N GLY A 151 -23.50 -21.75 3.90
CA GLY A 151 -23.74 -21.89 2.46
C GLY A 151 -25.19 -21.69 2.06
N THR A 152 -26.00 -21.03 2.90
CA THR A 152 -27.39 -20.66 2.55
C THR A 152 -27.42 -19.28 1.92
N ASP A 153 -28.23 -19.11 0.87
CA ASP A 153 -28.46 -17.82 0.22
C ASP A 153 -29.16 -16.85 1.19
N HIS A 154 -28.38 -15.91 1.75
CA HIS A 154 -28.72 -14.63 2.40
C HIS A 154 -29.97 -14.47 3.30
N LEU A 155 -30.70 -15.54 3.62
CA LEU A 155 -31.89 -15.47 4.46
C LEU A 155 -31.46 -15.48 5.92
N ALA A 156 -31.45 -14.30 6.54
CA ALA A 156 -31.40 -14.19 8.00
C ALA A 156 -32.56 -15.00 8.58
N GLY A 157 -32.26 -15.97 9.45
CA GLY A 157 -33.21 -16.98 9.87
C GLY A 157 -32.82 -17.63 11.20
N ASP A 158 -33.32 -18.84 11.43
CA ASP A 158 -32.91 -19.64 12.58
C ASP A 158 -31.60 -20.38 12.25
N ILE A 159 -30.52 -20.01 12.93
CA ILE A 159 -29.18 -20.63 12.86
C ILE A 159 -29.28 -22.16 12.90
N GLY A 160 -30.12 -22.72 13.77
CA GLY A 160 -30.28 -24.17 13.91
C GLY A 160 -30.84 -24.81 12.66
N ARG A 161 -31.84 -24.17 12.03
CA ARG A 161 -32.44 -24.65 10.78
C ARG A 161 -31.45 -24.59 9.62
N SER A 162 -30.70 -23.49 9.48
CA SER A 162 -29.69 -23.33 8.42
C SER A 162 -28.53 -24.32 8.57
N ALA A 163 -28.10 -24.58 9.80
CA ALA A 163 -27.09 -25.59 10.09
C ALA A 163 -27.60 -27.00 9.72
N LEU A 164 -28.80 -27.37 10.14
CA LEU A 164 -29.37 -28.70 9.84
C LEU A 164 -29.64 -28.91 8.35
N SER A 165 -30.11 -27.89 7.63
CA SER A 165 -30.43 -27.99 6.21
C SER A 165 -29.21 -28.17 5.29
N THR A 166 -28.01 -27.86 5.79
CA THR A 166 -26.75 -27.86 5.02
C THR A 166 -25.83 -29.03 5.38
N ILE A 167 -26.24 -29.87 6.34
CA ILE A 167 -25.59 -31.15 6.65
C ILE A 167 -26.07 -32.17 5.60
N SER A 168 -25.26 -32.37 4.56
CA SER A 168 -25.51 -33.38 3.53
C SER A 168 -24.69 -34.65 3.77
N VAL A 169 -25.14 -35.78 3.22
CA VAL A 169 -24.48 -37.10 3.31
C VAL A 169 -23.06 -37.10 2.68
N SER A 170 -22.76 -36.16 1.78
CA SER A 170 -21.46 -36.04 1.08
C SER A 170 -20.52 -34.97 1.68
N GLY A 171 -20.90 -34.36 2.80
CA GLY A 171 -20.09 -33.36 3.53
C GLY A 171 -20.84 -32.05 3.79
N THR A 172 -20.26 -31.22 4.67
CA THR A 172 -20.82 -29.91 5.07
C THR A 172 -20.43 -28.82 4.07
N GLN A 173 -21.42 -28.02 3.64
CA GLN A 173 -21.20 -26.78 2.87
C GLN A 173 -20.64 -25.64 3.72
N TRP A 174 -20.32 -25.90 4.99
CA TRP A 174 -19.89 -24.90 5.92
C TRP A 174 -18.47 -24.41 5.59
N ILE A 175 -18.31 -23.09 5.63
CA ILE A 175 -17.00 -22.46 5.45
C ILE A 175 -16.16 -22.75 6.69
N PRO A 176 -14.99 -23.42 6.57
CA PRO A 176 -14.18 -23.76 7.73
C PRO A 176 -13.65 -22.50 8.43
N VAL A 177 -13.63 -22.50 9.77
CA VAL A 177 -13.19 -21.35 10.59
C VAL A 177 -11.80 -20.83 10.20
N ARG A 178 -10.85 -21.71 9.88
CA ARG A 178 -9.50 -21.31 9.43
C ARG A 178 -9.52 -20.48 8.14
N ILE A 179 -10.46 -20.76 7.24
CA ILE A 179 -10.62 -20.06 5.96
C ILE A 179 -11.19 -18.67 6.21
N LEU A 180 -12.21 -18.57 7.08
CA LEU A 180 -12.72 -17.29 7.56
C LEU A 180 -11.61 -16.46 8.20
N ALA A 181 -10.82 -17.06 9.10
CA ALA A 181 -9.72 -16.39 9.75
C ALA A 181 -8.70 -15.82 8.76
N THR A 182 -8.34 -16.54 7.70
CA THR A 182 -7.43 -16.04 6.65
C THR A 182 -8.01 -14.80 5.95
N VAL A 183 -9.26 -14.87 5.50
CA VAL A 183 -9.90 -13.77 4.76
C VAL A 183 -10.12 -12.55 5.67
N TYR A 184 -10.59 -12.75 6.90
CA TYR A 184 -10.82 -11.67 7.85
C TYR A 184 -9.53 -11.04 8.39
N ARG A 185 -8.45 -11.82 8.56
CA ARG A 185 -7.13 -11.27 8.88
C ARG A 185 -6.58 -10.46 7.71
N PHE A 186 -6.77 -10.90 6.47
CA PHE A 186 -6.36 -10.12 5.31
C PHE A 186 -7.03 -8.74 5.28
N LYS A 187 -8.34 -8.68 5.53
CA LYS A 187 -9.13 -7.44 5.63
C LYS A 187 -8.63 -6.51 6.75
N SER A 188 -8.10 -7.06 7.83
CA SER A 188 -7.71 -6.30 9.02
C SER A 188 -6.29 -5.76 8.85
N PHE A 189 -6.00 -4.62 9.49
CA PHE A 189 -4.63 -4.17 9.63
C PHE A 189 -3.86 -5.11 10.57
N PRO A 190 -2.62 -5.50 10.23
CA PRO A 190 -1.80 -6.32 11.11
C PRO A 190 -1.42 -5.54 12.38
N GLY A 191 -1.16 -6.26 13.46
CA GLY A 191 -0.61 -5.63 14.67
C GLY A 191 0.73 -4.98 14.36
N GLY A 192 0.88 -3.70 14.68
CA GLY A 192 2.09 -2.92 14.39
C GLY A 192 2.14 -2.31 12.99
N TYR A 193 1.00 -2.25 12.27
CA TYR A 193 0.88 -1.40 11.09
C TYR A 193 1.07 0.07 11.48
N GLU A 194 2.04 0.73 10.87
CA GLU A 194 2.27 2.18 11.00
C GLU A 194 1.42 2.87 9.93
N ASP A 195 0.42 3.64 10.37
CA ASP A 195 -0.40 4.40 9.43
C ASP A 195 0.45 5.54 8.84
N PRO A 196 0.65 5.61 7.50
CA PRO A 196 1.43 6.68 6.90
C PRO A 196 0.88 8.08 7.23
N LEU A 197 -0.39 8.18 7.59
CA LEU A 197 -1.03 9.42 8.01
C LEU A 197 -0.65 9.84 9.44
N GLU A 198 -0.16 8.95 10.30
CA GLU A 198 0.36 9.35 11.63
C GLU A 198 1.60 10.24 11.54
N THR A 199 2.36 10.11 10.46
CA THR A 199 3.52 10.98 10.19
C THR A 199 3.15 12.29 9.51
N SER A 200 1.90 12.44 9.04
CA SER A 200 1.47 13.65 8.37
C SER A 200 1.30 14.79 9.39
N SER A 201 1.90 15.95 9.09
CA SER A 201 1.74 17.14 9.92
C SER A 201 0.34 17.71 9.75
N GLU A 202 -0.24 18.26 10.82
CA GLU A 202 -1.44 19.07 10.73
C GLU A 202 -1.23 20.29 9.81
N PHE A 203 -2.32 20.81 9.25
CA PHE A 203 -2.30 22.03 8.46
C PHE A 203 -1.66 23.19 9.22
N ASN A 204 -0.68 23.83 8.61
CA ASN A 204 -0.12 25.07 9.14
C ASN A 204 -1.05 26.27 8.84
N ASN A 205 -0.84 27.39 9.51
CA ASN A 205 -1.71 28.58 9.36
C ASN A 205 -1.76 29.10 7.91
N ASN A 206 -0.64 29.06 7.19
CA ASN A 206 -0.59 29.52 5.79
C ASN A 206 -1.41 28.61 4.87
N GLU A 207 -1.45 27.30 5.12
CA GLU A 207 -2.29 26.36 4.38
C GLU A 207 -3.77 26.57 4.70
N LEU A 208 -4.12 26.84 5.96
CA LEU A 208 -5.49 27.18 6.35
C LEU A 208 -5.98 28.47 5.70
N GLU A 209 -5.14 29.51 5.67
CA GLU A 209 -5.45 30.76 4.97
C GLU A 209 -5.66 30.52 3.46
N ARG A 210 -4.88 29.63 2.85
CA ARG A 210 -5.09 29.23 1.45
C ARG A 210 -6.41 28.51 1.25
N LEU A 211 -6.79 27.57 2.13
CA LEU A 211 -8.10 26.89 2.05
C LEU A 211 -9.26 27.89 2.16
N TRP A 212 -9.12 28.92 3.00
CA TRP A 212 -10.10 29.99 3.14
C TRP A 212 -10.20 30.86 1.88
N LEU A 213 -9.08 31.13 1.19
CA LEU A 213 -9.01 31.99 0.01
C LEU A 213 -9.35 31.32 -1.33
N PHE A 214 -9.11 30.01 -1.49
CA PHE A 214 -9.12 29.33 -2.80
C PHE A 214 -10.26 28.30 -2.99
N ASP A 215 -11.49 28.66 -2.62
CA ASP A 215 -12.73 27.88 -2.83
C ASP A 215 -12.89 26.55 -2.05
N ASP A 216 -11.88 26.11 -1.28
CA ASP A 216 -12.00 24.93 -0.40
C ASP A 216 -12.52 25.28 1.01
N LYS A 217 -13.43 26.25 1.08
CA LYS A 217 -13.97 26.78 2.35
C LYS A 217 -14.58 25.70 3.24
N GLY A 218 -15.24 24.71 2.66
CA GLY A 218 -15.81 23.59 3.42
C GLY A 218 -14.75 22.79 4.19
N ALA A 219 -13.54 22.64 3.64
CA ALA A 219 -12.44 21.98 4.34
C ALA A 219 -11.91 22.86 5.48
N TYR A 220 -11.77 24.18 5.26
CA TYR A 220 -11.41 25.13 6.30
C TYR A 220 -12.41 25.12 7.47
N ASP A 221 -13.71 25.24 7.18
CA ASP A 221 -14.78 25.24 8.19
C ASP A 221 -14.79 23.93 8.99
N TYR A 222 -14.54 22.79 8.33
CA TYR A 222 -14.43 21.50 8.99
C TYR A 222 -13.20 21.42 9.91
N ILE A 223 -12.04 21.92 9.48
CA ILE A 223 -10.84 21.93 10.31
C ILE A 223 -11.04 22.81 11.54
N LEU A 224 -11.65 23.99 11.37
CA LEU A 224 -11.99 24.89 12.46
C LEU A 224 -12.98 24.24 13.43
N PHE A 225 -14.01 23.58 12.90
CA PHE A 225 -14.95 22.79 13.69
C PHE A 225 -14.20 21.71 14.49
N ARG A 226 -13.28 20.96 13.89
CA ARG A 226 -12.52 19.91 14.60
C ARG A 226 -11.59 20.44 15.68
N LYS A 227 -11.08 21.68 15.55
CA LYS A 227 -10.26 22.34 16.57
C LYS A 227 -11.10 22.79 17.77
N MET A 228 -12.31 23.29 17.53
CA MET A 228 -13.15 23.91 18.55
C MET A 228 -14.18 22.95 19.17
N PHE A 229 -14.50 21.84 18.48
CA PHE A 229 -15.54 20.91 18.90
C PHE A 229 -15.00 19.49 19.11
N ILE A 230 -15.20 18.97 20.33
CA ILE A 230 -14.73 17.65 20.75
C ILE A 230 -15.94 16.71 20.91
N PRO A 231 -16.01 15.59 20.18
CA PRO A 231 -17.06 14.59 20.39
C PRO A 231 -16.75 13.76 21.65
N ALA A 232 -17.74 13.61 22.54
CA ALA A 232 -17.64 12.71 23.69
C ALA A 232 -18.95 11.94 23.90
N GLY A 233 -18.91 10.64 23.57
CA GLY A 233 -20.09 9.78 23.60
C GLY A 233 -21.12 10.17 22.54
N LYS A 234 -22.30 10.63 22.98
CA LYS A 234 -23.39 11.10 22.10
C LYS A 234 -23.49 12.62 22.03
N ASP A 235 -22.62 13.32 22.73
CA ASP A 235 -22.66 14.77 22.89
C ASP A 235 -21.43 15.43 22.24
N ILE A 236 -21.58 16.70 21.88
CA ILE A 236 -20.50 17.54 21.35
C ILE A 236 -20.21 18.63 22.36
N PHE A 237 -18.93 18.89 22.60
CA PHE A 237 -18.44 19.91 23.50
C PHE A 237 -17.68 20.98 22.72
N TYR A 238 -17.90 22.25 23.07
CA TYR A 238 -17.15 23.38 22.54
C TYR A 238 -16.04 23.78 23.53
N SER A 239 -14.84 24.05 23.00
CA SER A 239 -13.65 24.45 23.74
C SER A 239 -12.96 25.58 22.97
N ASP A 240 -12.80 26.74 23.59
CA ASP A 240 -12.09 27.88 23.00
C ASP A 240 -10.62 27.99 23.42
N GLY A 241 -10.14 27.04 24.22
CA GLY A 241 -8.75 26.97 24.68
C GLY A 241 -8.50 27.58 26.06
N GLU A 242 -9.44 28.35 26.62
CA GLU A 242 -9.30 28.96 27.94
C GLU A 242 -10.29 28.41 28.97
N ASP A 243 -11.48 27.99 28.54
CA ASP A 243 -12.52 27.47 29.41
C ASP A 243 -12.68 25.94 29.41
N LYS A 244 -13.29 25.42 30.48
CA LYS A 244 -13.67 24.00 30.55
C LYS A 244 -14.65 23.69 29.41
N PRO A 245 -14.45 22.59 28.65
CA PRO A 245 -15.32 22.24 27.54
C PRO A 245 -16.79 22.19 27.98
N ARG A 246 -17.66 22.93 27.27
CA ARG A 246 -19.10 22.96 27.57
C ARG A 246 -19.86 22.18 26.52
N LYS A 247 -20.89 21.44 26.96
CA LYS A 247 -21.81 20.77 26.03
C LYS A 247 -22.54 21.82 25.20
N VAL A 248 -22.67 21.58 23.90
CA VAL A 248 -23.38 22.47 22.96
C VAL A 248 -24.54 21.78 22.29
N SER A 249 -25.61 22.53 21.99
CA SER A 249 -26.75 22.05 21.20
C SER A 249 -26.50 22.14 19.69
N GLN A 250 -27.36 21.50 18.90
CA GLN A 250 -27.28 21.57 17.43
C GLN A 250 -27.46 23.01 16.93
N GLU A 251 -28.39 23.75 17.53
CA GLU A 251 -28.65 25.15 17.20
C GLU A 251 -27.42 26.02 17.51
N GLU A 252 -26.78 25.81 18.66
CA GLU A 252 -25.56 26.52 19.02
C GLU A 252 -24.42 26.23 18.05
N ILE A 253 -24.24 24.98 17.60
CA ILE A 253 -23.22 24.63 16.59
C ILE A 253 -23.49 25.38 15.28
N ASN A 254 -24.73 25.40 14.81
CA ASN A 254 -25.13 26.07 13.58
C ASN A 254 -24.92 27.59 13.64
N THR A 255 -24.93 28.18 14.84
CA THR A 255 -24.61 29.60 15.04
C THR A 255 -23.10 29.82 15.20
N LEU A 256 -22.40 28.97 15.94
CA LEU A 256 -20.97 29.16 16.25
C LEU A 256 -20.07 28.94 15.04
N VAL A 257 -20.34 27.92 14.20
CA VAL A 257 -19.45 27.56 13.08
C VAL A 257 -19.33 28.68 12.04
N PRO A 258 -20.43 29.31 11.55
CA PRO A 258 -20.33 30.45 10.64
C PRO A 258 -19.60 31.65 11.26
N ASN A 259 -19.87 31.95 12.54
CA ASN A 259 -19.22 33.08 13.23
C ASN A 259 -17.71 32.87 13.34
N LEU A 260 -17.28 31.64 13.60
CA LEU A 260 -15.86 31.30 13.69
C LEU A 260 -15.15 31.38 12.33
N SER A 261 -15.83 31.04 11.23
CA SER A 261 -15.24 31.11 9.88
C SER A 261 -15.23 32.51 9.25
N GLY A 262 -15.69 33.52 10.00
CA GLY A 262 -15.86 34.89 9.50
C GLY A 262 -16.99 35.01 8.47
N LEU A 263 -17.96 34.10 8.49
CA LEU A 263 -19.20 34.15 7.72
C LEU A 263 -20.26 34.97 8.45
N ASP A 264 -19.96 36.24 8.72
CA ASP A 264 -21.05 37.20 8.92
C ASP A 264 -21.62 37.52 7.54
N PHE A 265 -22.67 36.79 7.15
CA PHE A 265 -23.54 37.19 6.05
C PHE A 265 -24.39 38.38 6.53
N GLU A 266 -23.98 39.60 6.18
CA GLU A 266 -24.93 40.69 5.93
C GLU A 266 -25.51 40.57 4.51
#